data_AF-A0A2U2DM93-F1
#
_entry.id   AF-A0A2U2DM93-F1
#
_cell.length_a   1.000
_cell.length_b   1.000
_cell.length_c   1.000
_cell.angle_alpha   90.00
_cell.angle_beta   90.00
_cell.angle_gamma   90.00
#
_symmetry.space_group_name_H-M   'P 1'
#
loop_
_entity.id
_entity.type
_entity.pdbx_description
1 polymer ?
#
loop_
_entity_poly.entity_id
_entity_poly.type
_entity_poly.pdbx_seq_one_letter_code
_entity_poly.pdbx_strand_id
1 'polypeptide(L)'
;MNSDTLISKSGSGATEAVAVSHFVRPHDHFDDPGDILSARHLSIQEKRAILASWASDLYAVESVPALRQPPGLDHPVRYADVIAALMQLDDDRERPRHRAHYLL
;
A
#
# COMPACT_ATOMS: atom_id res chain seq x y z
N MET A 1 -41.25 27.21 1.59
CA MET A 1 -41.46 25.76 1.70
C MET A 1 -40.32 25.00 1.00
N ASN A 2 -39.41 24.43 1.81
CA ASN A 2 -38.75 23.11 1.72
C ASN A 2 -38.06 22.67 0.39
N SER A 3 -36.85 22.11 0.34
CA SER A 3 -35.92 21.59 1.35
C SER A 3 -34.51 21.41 0.75
N ASP A 4 -33.48 21.64 1.56
CA ASP A 4 -32.12 21.16 1.37
C ASP A 4 -32.09 19.65 1.06
N THR A 5 -31.40 19.25 -0.01
CA THR A 5 -30.97 17.86 -0.20
C THR A 5 -29.45 17.81 -0.14
N LEU A 6 -28.97 17.48 1.05
CA LEU A 6 -27.63 17.00 1.34
C LEU A 6 -27.42 15.67 0.58
N ILE A 7 -26.57 15.66 -0.44
CA ILE A 7 -25.80 14.45 -0.76
C ILE A 7 -24.36 14.73 -0.33
N SER A 8 -24.11 14.47 0.94
CA SER A 8 -22.77 14.15 1.43
C SER A 8 -22.35 12.90 0.68
N LYS A 9 -21.53 13.03 -0.38
CA LYS A 9 -20.89 11.87 -1.00
C LYS A 9 -19.84 11.38 -0.02
N SER A 10 -20.32 10.51 0.85
CA SER A 10 -19.62 9.70 1.83
C SER A 10 -18.23 9.33 1.32
N GLY A 11 -17.22 9.70 2.12
CA GLY A 11 -15.87 9.21 1.99
C GLY A 11 -15.85 7.70 2.20
N SER A 12 -16.05 6.96 1.11
CA SER A 12 -15.92 5.51 1.06
C SER A 12 -14.46 5.10 0.85
N GLY A 13 -13.55 5.64 1.66
CA GLY A 13 -12.13 5.25 1.69
C GLY A 13 -11.80 4.29 2.84
N ALA A 14 -12.68 4.16 3.83
CA ALA A 14 -12.40 3.41 5.05
C ALA A 14 -12.72 1.90 4.94
N THR A 15 -13.68 1.52 4.10
CA THR A 15 -14.07 0.11 3.90
C THR A 15 -13.18 -0.61 2.88
N GLU A 16 -12.57 0.12 1.95
CA GLU A 16 -11.61 -0.45 0.99
C GLU A 16 -10.26 -0.77 1.64
N ALA A 17 -9.84 0.03 2.63
CA ALA A 17 -8.56 -0.16 3.33
C ALA A 17 -8.48 -1.48 4.12
N VAL A 18 -9.61 -1.95 4.66
CA VAL A 18 -9.70 -3.25 5.36
C VAL A 18 -9.70 -4.43 4.39
N ALA A 19 -10.21 -4.24 3.17
CA ALA A 19 -10.36 -5.33 2.22
C ALA A 19 -9.06 -5.62 1.43
N VAL A 20 -8.19 -4.63 1.21
CA VAL A 20 -6.94 -4.84 0.42
C VAL A 20 -6.02 -5.88 1.05
N SER A 21 -5.94 -5.94 2.39
CA SER A 21 -5.13 -6.95 3.09
C SER A 21 -5.57 -8.40 2.81
N HIS A 22 -6.84 -8.60 2.39
CA HIS A 22 -7.40 -9.89 2.04
C HIS A 22 -7.40 -10.17 0.52
N PHE A 23 -7.01 -9.20 -0.31
CA PHE A 23 -6.92 -9.33 -1.77
C PHE A 23 -5.55 -9.81 -2.26
N VAL A 24 -4.65 -10.23 -1.36
CA VAL A 24 -3.50 -11.03 -1.78
C VAL A 24 -4.06 -12.34 -2.32
N ARG A 25 -3.91 -12.57 -3.62
CA ARG A 25 -4.34 -13.83 -4.23
C ARG A 25 -3.63 -14.97 -3.48
N PRO A 26 -4.24 -16.14 -3.30
CA PRO A 26 -3.61 -17.25 -2.57
C PRO A 26 -2.23 -17.70 -3.09
N HIS A 27 -1.82 -17.22 -4.27
CA HIS A 27 -0.57 -17.53 -4.94
C HIS A 27 0.50 -16.42 -4.86
N ASP A 28 0.16 -15.25 -4.35
CA ASP A 28 1.09 -14.13 -4.17
C ASP A 28 1.70 -14.22 -2.77
N HIS A 29 2.87 -14.88 -2.65
CA HIS A 29 3.70 -14.80 -1.45
C HIS A 29 4.72 -13.68 -1.64
N PHE A 30 4.77 -12.75 -0.69
CA PHE A 30 5.78 -11.70 -0.62
C PHE A 30 6.55 -11.91 0.68
N ASP A 31 7.87 -12.00 0.60
CA ASP A 31 8.74 -12.26 1.75
C ASP A 31 9.32 -10.94 2.30
N ASP A 32 9.47 -9.93 1.44
CA ASP A 32 10.00 -8.62 1.79
C ASP A 32 9.21 -7.47 1.11
N PRO A 33 9.16 -6.25 1.68
CA PRO A 33 8.57 -5.08 1.02
C PRO A 33 9.07 -4.84 -0.42
N GLY A 34 10.32 -5.22 -0.71
CA GLY A 34 10.91 -5.15 -2.05
C GLY A 34 10.26 -6.07 -3.09
N ASP A 35 9.67 -7.20 -2.68
CA ASP A 35 8.97 -8.10 -3.59
C ASP A 35 7.68 -7.46 -4.09
N ILE A 36 6.99 -6.71 -3.22
CA ILE A 36 5.79 -5.94 -3.57
C ILE A 36 6.15 -4.85 -4.59
N LEU A 37 7.29 -4.17 -4.43
CA LEU A 37 7.77 -3.20 -5.41
C LEU A 37 8.08 -3.85 -6.76
N SER A 38 8.65 -5.05 -6.75
CA SER A 38 9.05 -5.79 -7.94
C SER A 38 7.89 -6.50 -8.66
N ALA A 39 6.76 -6.69 -7.97
CA ALA A 39 5.56 -7.34 -8.51
C ALA A 39 4.99 -6.60 -9.72
N ARG A 40 5.16 -7.16 -10.93
CA ARG A 40 4.70 -6.50 -12.17
C ARG A 40 3.19 -6.60 -12.39
N HIS A 41 2.54 -7.57 -11.76
CA HIS A 41 1.10 -7.78 -11.86
C HIS A 41 0.28 -6.87 -10.95
N LEU A 42 0.93 -6.20 -9.99
CA LEU A 42 0.29 -5.22 -9.11
C LEU A 42 0.39 -3.81 -9.70
N SER A 43 -0.71 -3.10 -9.69
CA SER A 43 -0.74 -1.66 -9.91
C SER A 43 -0.07 -0.91 -8.77
N ILE A 44 0.34 0.34 -9.03
CA ILE A 44 0.92 1.22 -8.00
C ILE A 44 -0.02 1.39 -6.80
N GLN A 45 -1.34 1.47 -7.05
CA GLN A 45 -2.33 1.63 -5.98
C GLN A 45 -2.45 0.36 -5.12
N GLU A 46 -2.43 -0.82 -5.74
CA GLU A 46 -2.41 -2.10 -5.02
C GLU A 46 -1.15 -2.25 -4.16
N LYS A 47 0.03 -1.97 -4.74
CA LYS A 47 1.30 -1.99 -4.00
C LYS A 47 1.26 -1.07 -2.79
N ARG A 48 0.77 0.16 -2.98
CA ARG A 48 0.67 1.16 -1.92
C ARG A 48 -0.27 0.71 -0.81
N ALA A 49 -1.41 0.12 -1.17
CA ALA A 49 -2.39 -0.33 -0.20
C ALA A 49 -1.92 -1.58 0.59
N ILE A 50 -1.19 -2.51 -0.04
CA ILE A 50 -0.54 -3.63 0.66
C ILE A 50 0.54 -3.12 1.63
N LEU A 51 1.45 -2.26 1.15
CA LEU A 51 2.52 -1.70 1.99
C LEU A 51 1.95 -0.84 3.14
N ALA A 52 0.91 -0.04 2.89
CA ALA A 52 0.24 0.74 3.94
C ALA A 52 -0.45 -0.17 4.97
N SER A 53 -1.00 -1.31 4.54
CA SER A 53 -1.53 -2.33 5.44
C SER A 53 -0.44 -2.92 6.32
N TRP A 54 0.72 -3.28 5.75
CA TRP A 54 1.89 -3.79 6.50
C TRP A 54 2.45 -2.78 7.50
N ALA A 55 2.35 -1.48 7.19
CA ALA A 55 2.77 -0.42 8.10
C ALA A 55 1.84 -0.28 9.31
N SER A 56 0.60 -0.77 9.21
CA SER A 56 -0.39 -0.69 10.28
C SER A 56 0.10 -1.35 11.57
N ASP A 57 -0.25 -0.74 12.70
CA ASP A 57 0.05 -1.29 14.03
C ASP A 57 -0.72 -2.59 14.31
N LEU A 58 -1.71 -2.93 13.47
CA LEU A 58 -2.36 -4.25 13.48
C LEU A 58 -1.36 -5.40 13.32
N TYR A 59 -0.23 -5.17 12.66
CA TYR A 59 0.82 -6.16 12.48
C TYR A 59 2.05 -5.90 13.34
N ALA A 60 2.02 -4.94 14.26
CA ALA A 60 3.15 -4.72 15.16
C ALA A 60 3.38 -5.95 16.06
N VAL A 61 4.62 -6.40 16.15
CA VAL A 61 4.99 -7.50 17.06
C VAL A 61 4.89 -6.99 18.51
N GLU A 62 4.23 -7.76 19.37
CA GLU A 62 4.05 -7.40 20.78
C GLU A 62 5.43 -7.15 21.45
N SER A 63 5.54 -6.06 22.19
CA SER A 63 6.79 -5.58 22.81
C SER A 63 7.94 -5.21 21.84
N VAL A 64 7.77 -5.35 20.52
CA VAL A 64 8.78 -4.97 19.51
C VAL A 64 8.13 -4.15 18.38
N PRO A 65 7.72 -2.89 18.64
CA PRO A 65 6.96 -2.07 17.70
C PRO A 65 7.77 -1.63 16.46
N ALA A 66 9.07 -1.92 16.40
CA ALA A 66 9.88 -1.71 15.20
C ALA A 66 9.68 -2.82 14.14
N LEU A 67 9.13 -3.96 14.55
CA LEU A 67 8.86 -5.09 13.67
C LEU A 67 7.37 -5.16 13.32
N ARG A 68 7.10 -5.67 12.13
CA ARG A 68 5.77 -5.97 11.62
C ARG A 68 5.74 -7.44 11.23
N GLN A 69 4.66 -8.16 11.54
CA GLN A 69 4.42 -9.54 11.12
C GLN A 69 3.05 -9.68 10.43
N PRO A 70 2.93 -9.18 9.18
CA PRO A 70 1.78 -9.47 8.34
C PRO A 70 1.56 -10.98 8.17
N PRO A 71 0.30 -11.42 7.99
CA PRO A 71 -0.02 -12.82 7.77
C PRO A 71 0.59 -13.33 6.46
N GLY A 72 1.13 -14.54 6.48
CA GLY A 72 1.76 -15.18 5.32
C GLY A 72 3.27 -14.92 5.17
N LEU A 73 3.87 -14.10 6.04
CA LEU A 73 5.32 -13.94 6.13
C LEU A 73 5.93 -14.96 7.09
N ASP A 74 7.00 -15.61 6.65
CA ASP A 74 7.79 -16.53 7.48
C ASP A 74 8.62 -15.81 8.54
N HIS A 75 8.91 -14.51 8.34
CA HIS A 75 9.68 -13.70 9.28
C HIS A 75 9.11 -12.28 9.46
N PRO A 76 9.29 -11.65 10.63
CA PRO A 76 8.95 -10.25 10.82
C PRO A 76 9.79 -9.35 9.90
N VAL A 77 9.16 -8.32 9.33
CA VAL A 77 9.80 -7.28 8.53
C VAL A 77 9.94 -6.01 9.35
N ARG A 78 10.91 -5.15 9.05
CA ARG A 78 11.06 -3.89 9.79
C ARG A 78 10.07 -2.87 9.28
N TYR A 79 9.45 -2.14 10.21
CA TYR A 79 8.59 -1.01 9.87
C TYR A 79 9.32 0.02 8.98
N ALA A 80 10.61 0.27 9.26
CA ALA A 80 11.43 1.17 8.46
C ALA A 80 11.55 0.74 6.99
N ASP A 81 11.65 -0.56 6.72
CA ASP A 81 11.77 -1.10 5.36
C ASP A 81 10.44 -0.94 4.60
N VAL A 82 9.30 -1.11 5.29
CA VAL A 82 7.97 -0.84 4.74
C VAL A 82 7.80 0.64 4.36
N ILE A 83 8.24 1.56 5.22
CA ILE A 83 8.18 3.00 4.94
C ILE A 83 9.13 3.38 3.79
N ALA A 84 10.33 2.82 3.76
CA ALA A 84 11.26 3.03 2.66
C ALA A 84 10.66 2.58 1.32
N ALA A 85 9.97 1.44 1.29
CA ALA A 85 9.28 0.95 0.10
C ALA A 85 8.13 1.87 -0.33
N LEU A 86 7.33 2.39 0.61
CA LEU A 86 6.27 3.37 0.30
C LEU A 86 6.85 4.66 -0.30
N MET A 87 7.93 5.18 0.28
CA MET A 87 8.60 6.37 -0.25
C MET A 87 9.12 6.14 -1.66
N GLN A 88 9.78 5.00 -1.89
CA GLN A 88 10.28 4.64 -3.22
C GLN A 88 9.14 4.53 -4.25
N LEU A 89 8.02 3.91 -3.86
CA LEU A 89 6.86 3.75 -4.73
C LEU A 89 6.21 5.09 -5.09
N ASP A 90 6.11 6.01 -4.12
CA ASP A 90 5.54 7.34 -4.33
C ASP A 90 6.52 8.24 -5.13
N ASP A 91 7.83 8.13 -4.92
CA ASP A 91 8.86 8.82 -5.74
C ASP A 91 8.83 8.37 -7.21
N ASP A 92 8.70 7.07 -7.48
CA ASP A 92 8.58 6.53 -8.83
C ASP A 92 7.29 6.96 -9.54
N ARG A 93 6.23 7.26 -8.77
CA ARG A 93 4.99 7.85 -9.29
C ARG A 93 5.16 9.32 -9.64
N GLU A 94 5.90 10.08 -8.83
CA GLU A 94 6.11 11.51 -9.02
C GLU A 94 7.14 11.85 -10.10
N ARG A 95 8.03 10.91 -10.45
CA ARG A 95 8.91 11.04 -11.62
C ARG A 95 8.05 11.19 -12.89
N PRO A 96 8.00 12.39 -13.49
CA PRO A 96 7.27 12.58 -14.73
C PRO A 96 7.94 11.69 -15.78
N ARG A 97 7.17 11.01 -16.63
CA ARG A 97 7.68 10.34 -17.84
C ARG A 97 8.18 11.35 -18.89
N HIS A 98 8.95 12.36 -18.46
CA HIS A 98 9.56 13.40 -19.28
C HIS A 98 10.80 12.86 -20.02
N ARG A 99 10.60 11.79 -20.80
CA ARG A 99 11.63 11.28 -21.72
C ARG A 99 11.00 10.77 -23.02
N ALA A 100 10.31 11.67 -23.71
CA ALA A 100 10.26 11.74 -25.17
C ALA A 100 9.28 12.86 -25.49
N HIS A 101 9.77 14.01 -25.94
CA HIS A 101 9.12 14.97 -26.84
C HIS A 101 9.87 16.31 -26.77
N TYR A 102 11.16 16.28 -27.12
CA TYR A 102 11.88 17.48 -27.51
C TYR A 102 12.79 17.14 -28.69
N LEU A 103 12.18 16.93 -29.87
CA LEU A 103 12.80 17.16 -31.17
C LEU A 103 11.67 17.37 -32.19
N LEU A 104 11.40 18.64 -32.50
CA LEU A 104 11.02 19.17 -33.82
C LEU A 104 11.13 20.69 -33.77
#